data_AF-A0A5P8YV23-F1
#
_entry.id   AF-A0A5P8YV23-F1
#
_cell.length_a   1.000
_cell.length_b   1.000
_cell.length_c   1.000
_cell.angle_alpha   90.00
_cell.angle_beta   90.00
_cell.angle_gamma   90.00
#
_symmetry.space_group_name_H-M   'P 1'
#
loop_
_entity.id
_entity.type
_entity.pdbx_description
1 polymer ?
#
loop_
_entity_poly.entity_id
_entity_poly.type
_entity_poly.pdbx_seq_one_letter_code
_entity_poly.pdbx_strand_id
1 'polypeptide(L)'
;MNYVEILYVLNDDVASKDHYGKLSAAQAAVAPLLASLDLTFGARLLGVRITEEIGEVFDDWHWNRRLDGPTVALEAQADLAFIEAQAGLGQIRAIFEANAGRSLEHRSRLRIASQWYWRADAETDPVQKFIAFWLVIEALEMDGPNIAPVKQVVQSLTGDDSVPVAAAIGRLHGLRSRLVHGKQDAVSSVQLGAVEAVSLALLERHLLGVLTDDRKSALRQAVQDASSAIFSG
;
A
#
# COMPACT_ATOMS: atom_id res chain seq x y z
N MET A 1 23.30 -0.34 12.58
CA MET A 1 21.83 -0.23 12.63
C MET A 1 21.47 1.04 11.88
N ASN A 2 20.82 0.93 10.73
CA ASN A 2 20.46 2.09 9.91
C ASN A 2 19.00 2.41 10.19
N TYR A 3 18.71 3.65 10.58
CA TYR A 3 17.34 4.15 10.74
C TYR A 3 17.05 5.20 9.68
N VAL A 4 15.82 5.23 9.18
CA VAL A 4 15.31 6.28 8.31
C VAL A 4 14.32 7.10 9.13
N GLU A 5 14.65 8.36 9.38
CA GLU A 5 13.76 9.32 10.03
C GLU A 5 13.10 10.19 8.95
N ILE A 6 11.78 10.32 9.00
CA ILE A 6 11.01 11.13 8.06
C ILE A 6 10.45 12.33 8.82
N LEU A 7 10.98 13.51 8.50
CA LEU A 7 10.47 14.78 9.02
C LEU A 7 9.46 15.36 8.04
N TYR A 8 8.24 15.61 8.50
CA TYR A 8 7.17 16.21 7.70
C TYR A 8 6.69 17.51 8.35
N VAL A 9 6.76 18.61 7.58
CA VAL A 9 6.26 19.92 8.01
C VAL A 9 4.80 20.06 7.60
N LEU A 10 3.94 20.37 8.56
CA LEU A 10 2.51 20.62 8.30
C LEU A 10 2.33 21.96 7.59
N ASN A 11 1.47 21.99 6.57
CA ASN A 11 1.02 23.25 5.95
C ASN A 11 0.09 24.01 6.90
N ASP A 12 0.02 25.34 6.76
CA ASP A 12 -0.78 26.24 7.61
C ASP A 12 -2.26 25.84 7.72
N ASP A 13 -2.86 25.35 6.63
CA ASP A 13 -4.25 24.88 6.60
C ASP A 13 -4.49 23.69 7.55
N VAL A 14 -3.47 22.85 7.77
CA VAL A 14 -3.51 21.69 8.67
C VAL A 14 -3.09 22.09 10.09
N ALA A 15 -2.32 23.17 10.25
CA ALA A 15 -1.85 23.66 11.53
C ALA A 15 -3.00 24.10 12.47
N SER A 16 -4.16 24.43 11.90
CA SER A 16 -5.39 24.78 12.64
C SER A 16 -6.17 23.59 13.20
N LYS A 17 -5.88 22.35 12.78
CA LYS A 17 -6.58 21.15 13.25
C LYS A 17 -6.17 20.77 14.68
N ASP A 18 -7.00 19.94 15.31
CA ASP A 18 -6.63 19.29 16.57
C ASP A 18 -5.46 18.30 16.37
N HIS A 19 -4.88 17.83 17.48
CA HIS A 19 -3.72 16.93 17.44
C HIS A 19 -3.97 15.68 16.58
N TYR A 20 -5.16 15.07 16.72
CA TYR A 20 -5.54 13.90 15.93
C TYR A 20 -5.65 14.20 14.43
N GLY A 21 -6.29 15.32 14.06
CA GLY A 21 -6.42 15.75 12.68
C GLY A 21 -5.09 16.11 12.02
N LYS A 22 -4.15 16.70 12.78
CA LYS A 22 -2.76 16.93 12.35
C LYS A 22 -2.04 15.62 12.10
N LEU A 23 -2.16 14.67 13.02
CA LEU A 23 -1.46 13.40 12.95
C LEU A 23 -1.94 12.56 11.77
N SER A 24 -3.26 12.47 11.59
CA SER A 24 -3.86 11.79 10.45
C SER A 24 -3.43 12.42 9.12
N ALA A 25 -3.32 13.75 9.05
CA ALA A 25 -2.86 14.44 7.85
C ALA A 25 -1.38 14.15 7.54
N ALA A 26 -0.52 14.12 8.57
CA ALA A 26 0.89 13.77 8.43
C ALA A 26 1.06 12.32 7.94
N GLN A 27 0.37 11.36 8.58
CA GLN A 27 0.35 9.96 8.17
C GLN A 27 -0.08 9.79 6.71
N ALA A 28 -1.16 10.45 6.32
CA ALA A 28 -1.63 10.43 4.94
C ALA A 28 -0.56 11.00 3.99
N ALA A 29 0.13 12.08 4.36
CA ALA A 29 1.16 12.68 3.53
C ALA A 29 2.38 11.75 3.32
N VAL A 30 2.80 11.03 4.36
CA VAL A 30 3.97 10.13 4.29
C VAL A 30 3.63 8.71 3.81
N ALA A 31 2.35 8.33 3.75
CA ALA A 31 1.92 6.97 3.40
C ALA A 31 2.51 6.43 2.07
N PRO A 32 2.59 7.21 0.96
CA PRO A 32 3.22 6.74 -0.28
C PRO A 32 4.70 6.39 -0.11
N LEU A 33 5.44 7.20 0.63
CA LEU A 33 6.86 6.96 0.89
C LEU A 33 7.02 5.69 1.73
N LEU A 34 6.24 5.56 2.81
CA LEU A 34 6.28 4.38 3.66
C LEU A 34 5.96 3.12 2.88
N ALA A 35 4.88 3.11 2.09
CA ALA A 35 4.51 1.97 1.25
C ALA A 35 5.59 1.63 0.20
N SER A 36 6.25 2.64 -0.39
CA SER A 36 7.35 2.40 -1.34
C SER A 36 8.52 1.68 -0.66
N LEU A 37 8.83 2.05 0.58
CA LEU A 37 9.88 1.40 1.36
C LEU A 37 9.51 -0.06 1.72
N ASP A 38 8.25 -0.37 2.06
CA ASP A 38 7.85 -1.78 2.31
C ASP A 38 7.91 -2.62 1.04
N LEU A 39 7.47 -2.07 -0.09
CA LEU A 39 7.51 -2.79 -1.35
C LEU A 39 8.96 -3.04 -1.82
N THR A 40 9.89 -2.16 -1.45
CA THR A 40 11.31 -2.28 -1.83
C THR A 40 12.08 -3.21 -0.89
N PHE A 41 11.84 -3.11 0.42
CA PHE A 41 12.66 -3.76 1.44
C PHE A 41 11.95 -4.90 2.18
N GLY A 42 10.68 -5.16 1.86
CA GLY A 42 9.86 -6.18 2.49
C GLY A 42 9.35 -5.78 3.87
N ALA A 43 8.82 -6.77 4.60
CA ALA A 43 8.42 -6.61 5.98
C ALA A 43 9.63 -6.21 6.80
N ARG A 44 9.64 -4.97 7.27
CA ARG A 44 10.74 -4.46 8.07
C ARG A 44 10.63 -5.05 9.48
N LEU A 45 11.76 -5.17 10.17
CA LEU A 45 11.77 -4.77 11.57
C LEU A 45 11.38 -3.30 11.57
N LEU A 46 10.08 -3.06 11.48
CA LEU A 46 9.50 -1.97 12.21
C LEU A 46 9.92 -2.29 13.64
N GLY A 47 11.05 -1.70 14.06
CA GLY A 47 11.03 -1.04 15.35
C GLY A 47 9.64 -0.43 15.41
N VAL A 48 8.90 -0.81 16.45
CA VAL A 48 7.66 -0.20 16.94
C VAL A 48 7.44 1.10 16.22
N ARG A 49 6.26 1.48 15.74
CA ARG A 49 6.04 2.91 15.42
C ARG A 49 6.47 3.75 16.64
N ILE A 50 7.75 4.16 16.70
CA ILE A 50 8.45 4.47 17.98
C ILE A 50 8.00 5.87 18.37
N THR A 51 7.71 6.68 17.35
CA THR A 51 7.38 8.08 17.44
C THR A 51 6.47 8.47 16.28
N GLU A 52 5.29 9.01 16.62
CA GLU A 52 4.54 9.89 15.75
C GLU A 52 4.39 11.20 16.50
N GLU A 53 5.18 12.20 16.09
CA GLU A 53 5.34 13.42 16.89
C GLU A 53 4.80 14.63 16.14
N ILE A 54 4.12 15.50 16.88
CA ILE A 54 3.78 16.84 16.45
C ILE A 54 4.47 17.77 17.45
N GLY A 55 5.56 18.41 17.02
CA GLY A 55 6.33 19.37 17.79
C GLY A 55 6.52 20.68 17.04
N GLU A 56 6.95 21.72 17.77
CA GLU A 56 7.41 22.98 17.20
C GLU A 56 8.95 22.89 17.06
N VAL A 57 9.48 23.28 15.90
CA VAL A 57 10.92 23.42 15.71
C VAL A 57 11.32 24.75 16.34
N PHE A 58 12.13 24.72 17.39
CA PHE A 58 12.63 25.95 18.01
C PHE A 58 13.69 26.61 17.12
N ASP A 59 13.89 27.93 17.29
CA ASP A 59 14.86 28.72 16.51
C ASP A 59 16.31 28.21 16.61
N ASP A 60 16.61 27.43 17.64
CA ASP A 60 17.92 26.80 17.90
C ASP A 60 18.04 25.37 17.36
N TRP A 61 17.08 24.93 16.54
CA TRP A 61 16.99 23.59 15.96
C TRP A 61 16.82 22.45 16.97
N HIS A 62 16.51 22.74 18.24
CA HIS A 62 16.08 21.70 19.17
C HIS A 62 14.61 21.31 18.91
N TRP A 63 14.29 20.05 19.22
CA TRP A 63 12.95 19.48 19.12
C TRP A 63 12.68 18.67 20.39
N ASN A 64 11.54 18.92 21.06
CA ASN A 64 11.13 18.14 22.23
C ASN A 64 10.43 16.85 21.79
N ARG A 65 11.02 15.70 22.15
CA ARG A 65 10.53 14.37 21.78
C ARG A 65 9.66 13.78 22.87
N ARG A 66 8.61 13.07 22.49
CA ARG A 66 7.83 12.21 23.40
C ARG A 66 7.62 10.86 22.71
N LEU A 67 8.21 9.82 23.26
CA LEU A 67 8.15 8.46 22.73
C LEU A 67 6.82 7.82 23.16
N ASP A 68 5.94 7.53 22.22
CA ASP A 68 4.69 6.79 22.44
C ASP A 68 4.46 5.87 21.21
N GLY A 69 4.22 4.57 21.44
CA GLY A 69 4.12 3.57 20.35
C GLY A 69 3.15 2.40 20.67
N PRO A 70 2.45 1.83 19.67
CA PRO A 70 1.35 0.87 19.89
C PRO A 70 1.74 -0.62 20.04
N THR A 71 2.94 -1.07 19.65
CA THR A 71 3.30 -2.49 19.75
C THR A 71 4.81 -2.75 19.68
N VAL A 72 5.34 -3.52 20.64
CA VAL A 72 6.72 -4.03 20.67
C VAL A 72 6.76 -5.43 20.05
N ALA A 73 7.52 -5.62 18.97
CA ALA A 73 7.92 -6.95 18.48
C ALA A 73 9.35 -7.26 18.94
N LEU A 74 9.64 -8.55 19.16
CA LEU A 74 10.97 -9.04 19.53
C LEU A 74 11.90 -9.01 18.32
N GLU A 75 12.94 -8.17 18.38
CA GLU A 75 13.99 -8.02 17.36
C GLU A 75 14.65 -9.36 16.96
N ALA A 76 14.71 -10.31 17.89
CA ALA A 76 15.38 -11.61 17.71
C ALA A 76 14.74 -12.56 16.68
N GLN A 77 13.51 -12.28 16.22
CA GLN A 77 12.78 -13.14 15.26
C GLN A 77 12.70 -12.55 13.85
N ALA A 78 13.33 -11.39 13.63
CA ALA A 78 13.23 -10.71 12.37
C ALA A 78 14.25 -11.21 11.36
N ASP A 79 13.78 -11.48 10.15
CA ASP A 79 14.64 -11.76 9.02
C ASP A 79 15.24 -10.45 8.51
N LEU A 80 16.50 -10.19 8.88
CA LEU A 80 17.20 -8.95 8.58
C LEU A 80 17.99 -9.08 7.27
N ALA A 81 17.50 -8.41 6.22
CA ALA A 81 18.26 -8.25 4.99
C ALA A 81 19.37 -7.21 5.16
N PHE A 82 20.61 -7.57 4.77
CA PHE A 82 21.69 -6.59 4.66
C PHE A 82 21.52 -5.76 3.38
N ILE A 83 21.42 -4.44 3.54
CA ILE A 83 21.37 -3.49 2.44
C ILE A 83 22.62 -2.62 2.51
N GLU A 84 23.40 -2.61 1.43
CA GLU A 84 24.55 -1.72 1.28
C GLU A 84 24.08 -0.25 1.29
N ALA A 85 24.76 0.60 2.06
CA ALA A 85 24.23 1.92 2.40
C ALA A 85 24.06 2.84 1.17
N GLN A 86 25.00 2.83 0.22
CA GLN A 86 24.90 3.64 -0.99
C GLN A 86 23.81 3.13 -1.92
N ALA A 87 23.71 1.81 -2.11
CA ALA A 87 22.61 1.19 -2.86
C ALA A 87 21.24 1.53 -2.25
N GLY A 88 21.10 1.44 -0.92
CA GLY A 88 19.88 1.80 -0.21
C GLY A 88 19.50 3.28 -0.38
N LEU A 89 20.47 4.19 -0.22
CA LEU A 89 20.24 5.62 -0.44
C LEU A 89 19.86 5.93 -1.89
N GLY A 90 20.48 5.25 -2.87
CA GLY A 90 20.14 5.37 -4.28
C GLY A 90 18.68 4.98 -4.56
N GLN A 91 18.22 3.87 -3.98
CA GLN A 91 16.84 3.40 -4.11
C GLN A 91 15.84 4.37 -3.45
N ILE A 92 16.12 4.84 -2.23
CA ILE A 92 15.30 5.82 -1.53
C ILE A 92 15.19 7.11 -2.35
N ARG A 93 16.31 7.61 -2.87
CA ARG A 93 16.34 8.82 -3.70
C ARG A 93 15.50 8.66 -4.96
N ALA A 94 15.60 7.51 -5.64
CA ALA A 94 14.79 7.22 -6.82
C ALA A 94 13.28 7.26 -6.53
N ILE A 95 12.85 6.76 -5.35
CA ILE A 95 11.45 6.84 -4.90
C ILE A 95 11.00 8.29 -4.74
N PHE A 96 11.83 9.13 -4.11
CA PHE A 96 11.52 10.56 -3.93
C PHE A 96 11.43 11.31 -5.26
N GLU A 97 12.41 11.10 -6.15
CA GLU A 97 12.44 11.74 -7.46
C GLU A 97 11.23 11.32 -8.31
N ALA A 98 10.88 10.03 -8.31
CA ALA A 98 9.69 9.52 -8.98
C ALA A 98 8.41 10.17 -8.43
N ASN A 99 8.32 10.38 -7.10
CA ASN A 99 7.16 11.00 -6.50
C ASN A 99 7.06 12.51 -6.76
N ALA A 100 8.18 13.22 -6.77
CA ALA A 100 8.23 14.66 -7.05
C ALA A 100 7.79 14.99 -8.48
N GLY A 101 8.06 14.11 -9.45
CA GLY A 101 7.67 14.28 -10.85
C GLY A 101 6.18 14.06 -11.15
N ARG A 102 5.36 13.63 -10.18
CA ARG A 102 3.94 13.28 -10.40
C ARG A 102 2.99 14.46 -10.25
N SER A 103 1.90 14.44 -11.04
CA SER A 103 0.80 15.41 -10.90
C SER A 103 0.15 15.35 -9.51
N LEU A 104 -0.49 16.44 -9.09
CA LEU A 104 -1.20 16.51 -7.80
C LEU A 104 -2.31 15.46 -7.68
N GLU A 105 -3.02 15.21 -8.77
CA GLU A 105 -4.07 14.19 -8.84
C GLU A 105 -3.48 12.80 -8.61
N HIS A 106 -2.41 12.45 -9.34
CA HIS A 106 -1.78 11.14 -9.22
C HIS A 106 -1.18 10.93 -7.81
N ARG A 107 -0.55 11.97 -7.24
CA ARG A 107 -0.06 11.94 -5.85
C ARG A 107 -1.20 11.74 -4.84
N SER A 108 -2.38 12.32 -5.09
CA SER A 108 -3.55 12.13 -4.24
C SER A 108 -4.10 10.71 -4.30
N ARG A 109 -4.17 10.13 -5.51
CA ARG A 109 -4.55 8.72 -5.71
C ARG A 109 -3.60 7.77 -4.99
N LEU A 110 -2.29 7.97 -5.16
CA LEU A 110 -1.25 7.22 -4.46
C LEU A 110 -1.40 7.32 -2.94
N ARG A 111 -1.61 8.53 -2.41
CA ARG A 111 -1.84 8.74 -0.98
C ARG A 111 -3.03 7.97 -0.43
N ILE A 112 -4.14 7.94 -1.15
CA ILE A 112 -5.33 7.20 -0.74
C ILE A 112 -5.05 5.69 -0.81
N ALA A 113 -4.47 5.23 -1.91
CA ALA A 113 -4.12 3.84 -2.14
C ALA A 113 -3.16 3.29 -1.05
N SER A 114 -2.12 4.04 -0.70
CA SER A 114 -1.17 3.64 0.33
C SER A 114 -1.79 3.56 1.72
N GLN A 115 -2.72 4.45 2.08
CA GLN A 115 -3.45 4.35 3.34
C GLN A 115 -4.32 3.09 3.41
N TRP A 116 -5.00 2.74 2.31
CA TRP A 116 -5.79 1.50 2.24
C TRP A 116 -4.91 0.25 2.27
N TYR A 117 -3.73 0.28 1.65
CA TYR A 117 -2.74 -0.79 1.74
C TYR A 117 -2.35 -1.05 3.20
N TRP A 118 -1.94 -0.01 3.94
CA TRP A 118 -1.59 -0.14 5.35
C TRP A 118 -2.75 -0.61 6.23
N ARG A 119 -3.97 -0.15 5.92
CA ARG A 119 -5.16 -0.62 6.62
C ARG A 119 -5.44 -2.10 6.33
N ALA A 120 -5.25 -2.55 5.10
CA ALA A 120 -5.39 -3.96 4.73
C ALA A 120 -4.34 -4.84 5.42
N ASP A 121 -3.10 -4.36 5.50
CA ASP A 121 -2.00 -5.08 6.16
C ASP A 121 -2.30 -5.33 7.65
N ALA A 122 -2.76 -4.29 8.35
CA ALA A 122 -3.13 -4.36 9.76
C ALA A 122 -4.47 -5.07 10.05
N GLU A 123 -5.29 -5.34 9.03
CA GLU A 123 -6.60 -5.95 9.21
C GLU A 123 -6.52 -7.47 9.36
N THR A 124 -7.35 -8.00 10.26
CA THR A 124 -7.43 -9.43 10.58
C THR A 124 -8.70 -10.08 10.04
N ASP A 125 -9.79 -9.32 9.91
CA ASP A 125 -11.03 -9.82 9.32
C ASP A 125 -10.86 -9.98 7.79
N PRO A 126 -11.06 -11.18 7.21
CA PRO A 126 -10.83 -11.42 5.79
C PRO A 126 -11.71 -10.58 4.86
N VAL A 127 -12.94 -10.23 5.28
CA VAL A 127 -13.86 -9.41 4.48
C VAL A 127 -13.37 -7.97 4.46
N GLN A 128 -13.07 -7.39 5.62
CA GLN A 128 -12.52 -6.03 5.73
C GLN A 128 -11.18 -5.92 5.01
N LYS A 129 -10.31 -6.94 5.14
CA LYS A 129 -9.02 -6.99 4.45
C LYS A 129 -9.17 -7.02 2.93
N PHE A 130 -10.10 -7.85 2.42
CA PHE A 130 -10.43 -7.87 1.00
C PHE A 130 -10.92 -6.52 0.50
N ILE A 131 -11.85 -5.89 1.23
CA ILE A 131 -12.40 -4.57 0.87
C ILE A 131 -11.30 -3.51 0.87
N ALA A 132 -10.43 -3.51 1.88
CA ALA A 132 -9.32 -2.56 1.97
C ALA A 132 -8.35 -2.71 0.78
N PHE A 133 -7.97 -3.93 0.40
CA PHE A 133 -7.17 -4.15 -0.82
C PHE A 133 -7.90 -3.74 -2.09
N TRP A 134 -9.21 -3.99 -2.19
CA TRP A 134 -10.00 -3.53 -3.33
C TRP A 134 -10.02 -1.99 -3.45
N LEU A 135 -10.06 -1.27 -2.32
CA LEU A 135 -10.00 0.19 -2.31
C LEU A 135 -8.66 0.75 -2.79
N VAL A 136 -7.56 -0.02 -2.68
CA VAL A 136 -6.28 0.30 -3.34
C VAL A 136 -6.47 0.31 -4.87
N ILE A 137 -7.10 -0.75 -5.40
CA ILE A 137 -7.37 -0.89 -6.85
C ILE A 137 -8.28 0.26 -7.33
N GLU A 138 -9.35 0.56 -6.59
CA GLU A 138 -10.26 1.65 -6.92
C GLU A 138 -9.53 2.99 -6.97
N ALA A 139 -8.74 3.30 -5.95
CA ALA A 139 -7.98 4.54 -5.86
C ALA A 139 -6.98 4.71 -7.02
N LEU A 140 -6.36 3.63 -7.50
CA LEU A 140 -5.32 3.71 -8.53
C LEU A 140 -5.89 3.70 -9.96
N GLU A 141 -6.85 2.83 -10.25
CA GLU A 141 -7.19 2.48 -11.63
C GLU A 141 -8.65 2.74 -12.01
N MET A 142 -9.54 2.93 -11.05
CA MET A 142 -10.97 3.06 -11.34
C MET A 142 -11.43 4.52 -11.33
N ASP A 143 -12.47 4.77 -12.12
CA ASP A 143 -13.31 5.95 -12.04
C ASP A 143 -14.77 5.47 -11.98
N GLY A 144 -15.38 5.60 -10.80
CA GLY A 144 -16.67 4.99 -10.50
C GLY A 144 -16.65 3.44 -10.60
N PRO A 145 -17.71 2.81 -11.15
CA PRO A 145 -17.83 1.35 -11.20
C PRO A 145 -17.09 0.70 -12.38
N ASN A 146 -16.34 1.47 -13.19
CA ASN A 146 -15.71 0.97 -14.40
C ASN A 146 -14.41 0.19 -14.10
N ILE A 147 -14.46 -1.13 -14.29
CA ILE A 147 -13.30 -2.03 -14.10
C ILE A 147 -12.48 -2.28 -15.38
N ALA A 148 -12.84 -1.68 -16.52
CA ALA A 148 -12.11 -1.88 -17.77
C ALA A 148 -10.62 -1.45 -17.67
N PRO A 149 -10.27 -0.31 -17.03
CA PRO A 149 -8.87 0.08 -16.88
C PRO A 149 -8.07 -0.94 -16.06
N VAL A 150 -8.64 -1.44 -14.97
CA VAL A 150 -8.02 -2.49 -14.13
C VAL A 150 -7.65 -3.71 -14.96
N LYS A 151 -8.58 -4.19 -15.81
CA LYS A 151 -8.33 -5.36 -16.67
C LYS A 151 -7.18 -5.10 -17.65
N GLN A 152 -7.16 -3.92 -18.29
CA GLN A 152 -6.12 -3.56 -19.25
C GLN A 152 -4.75 -3.47 -18.59
N VAL A 153 -4.68 -2.81 -17.43
CA VAL A 153 -3.42 -2.65 -16.69
C VAL A 153 -2.92 -3.99 -16.18
N VAL A 154 -3.77 -4.81 -15.55
CA VAL A 154 -3.37 -6.13 -15.05
C VAL A 154 -2.93 -7.04 -16.20
N GLN A 155 -3.61 -7.02 -17.36
CA GLN A 155 -3.17 -7.74 -18.55
C GLN A 155 -1.75 -7.32 -18.96
N SER A 156 -1.51 -6.01 -19.06
CA SER A 156 -0.17 -5.48 -19.40
C SER A 156 0.91 -5.90 -18.41
N LEU A 157 0.58 -6.03 -17.12
CA LEU A 157 1.52 -6.42 -16.07
C LEU A 157 1.82 -7.91 -16.06
N THR A 158 0.84 -8.74 -16.40
CA THR A 158 1.08 -10.19 -16.55
C THR A 158 1.98 -10.50 -17.74
N GLY A 159 1.85 -9.72 -18.83
CA GLY A 159 2.65 -9.90 -20.05
C GLY A 159 2.40 -11.23 -20.77
N ASP A 160 1.26 -11.87 -20.51
CA ASP A 160 0.88 -13.18 -21.04
C ASP A 160 -0.62 -13.21 -21.35
N ASP A 161 -0.95 -13.34 -22.64
CA ASP A 161 -2.33 -13.36 -23.14
C ASP A 161 -3.09 -14.66 -22.81
N SER A 162 -2.38 -15.70 -22.37
CA SER A 162 -3.02 -16.94 -21.90
C SER A 162 -3.63 -16.79 -20.50
N VAL A 163 -3.25 -15.74 -19.75
CA VAL A 163 -3.76 -15.49 -18.40
C VAL A 163 -5.17 -14.88 -18.48
N PRO A 164 -6.19 -15.51 -17.88
CA PRO A 164 -7.60 -15.08 -17.99
C PRO A 164 -7.95 -13.89 -17.08
N VAL A 165 -7.25 -12.75 -17.24
CA VAL A 165 -7.38 -11.54 -16.42
C VAL A 165 -8.83 -11.02 -16.38
N ALA A 166 -9.50 -10.95 -17.52
CA ALA A 166 -10.85 -10.41 -17.59
C ALA A 166 -11.85 -11.17 -16.71
N ALA A 167 -11.71 -12.51 -16.64
CA ALA A 167 -12.53 -13.37 -15.80
C ALA A 167 -12.19 -13.17 -14.32
N ALA A 168 -10.90 -13.21 -13.96
CA ALA A 168 -10.46 -13.03 -12.57
C ALA A 168 -10.92 -11.68 -11.98
N ILE A 169 -10.61 -10.58 -12.66
CA ILE A 169 -10.98 -9.22 -12.19
C ILE A 169 -12.51 -9.06 -12.13
N GLY A 170 -13.24 -9.62 -13.10
CA GLY A 170 -14.71 -9.61 -13.09
C GLY A 170 -15.29 -10.32 -11.87
N ARG A 171 -14.72 -11.47 -11.48
CA ARG A 171 -15.14 -12.24 -10.31
C ARG A 171 -14.81 -11.51 -8.99
N LEU A 172 -13.63 -10.91 -8.88
CA LEU A 172 -13.24 -10.09 -7.71
C LEU A 172 -14.16 -8.87 -7.56
N HIS A 173 -14.47 -8.18 -8.65
CA HIS A 173 -15.43 -7.06 -8.63
C HIS A 173 -16.84 -7.51 -8.21
N GLY A 174 -17.31 -8.64 -8.75
CA GLY A 174 -18.59 -9.22 -8.35
C GLY A 174 -18.62 -9.62 -6.87
N LEU A 175 -17.52 -10.17 -6.36
CA LEU A 175 -17.35 -10.48 -4.95
C LEU A 175 -17.42 -9.22 -4.10
N ARG A 176 -16.66 -8.17 -4.44
CA ARG A 176 -16.73 -6.87 -3.76
C ARG A 176 -18.17 -6.36 -3.67
N SER A 177 -18.92 -6.39 -4.77
CA SER A 177 -20.32 -5.98 -4.77
C SER A 177 -21.18 -6.80 -3.80
N ARG A 178 -21.00 -8.13 -3.72
CA ARG A 178 -21.75 -8.96 -2.77
C ARG A 178 -21.39 -8.66 -1.31
N LEU A 179 -20.11 -8.48 -1.01
CA LEU A 179 -19.64 -8.17 0.35
C LEU A 179 -20.21 -6.84 0.85
N VAL A 180 -20.11 -5.76 0.06
CA VAL A 180 -20.59 -4.43 0.47
C VAL A 180 -22.12 -4.34 0.59
N HIS A 181 -22.84 -5.25 -0.04
CA HIS A 181 -24.30 -5.35 0.05
C HIS A 181 -24.77 -6.43 1.03
N GLY A 182 -23.87 -7.07 1.78
CA GLY A 182 -24.22 -8.10 2.76
C GLY A 182 -24.82 -9.37 2.15
N LYS A 183 -24.58 -9.63 0.86
CA LYS A 183 -25.02 -10.85 0.15
C LYS A 183 -24.03 -12.00 0.32
N GLN A 184 -22.86 -11.72 0.86
CA GLN A 184 -21.80 -12.67 1.17
C GLN A 184 -21.05 -12.12 2.38
N ASP A 185 -20.68 -12.98 3.32
CA ASP A 185 -20.06 -12.65 4.61
C ASP A 185 -18.71 -13.35 4.81
N ALA A 186 -18.23 -14.08 3.80
CA ALA A 186 -16.96 -14.79 3.84
C ALA A 186 -16.14 -14.55 2.56
N VAL A 187 -14.81 -14.54 2.70
CA VAL A 187 -13.84 -14.47 1.60
C VAL A 187 -12.87 -15.63 1.74
N SER A 188 -12.66 -16.37 0.65
CA SER A 188 -11.69 -17.47 0.65
C SER A 188 -10.25 -16.95 0.58
N SER A 189 -9.28 -17.76 1.02
CA SER A 189 -7.86 -17.42 0.91
C SER A 189 -7.41 -17.15 -0.53
N VAL A 190 -7.96 -17.87 -1.51
CA VAL A 190 -7.69 -17.63 -2.94
C VAL A 190 -8.19 -16.26 -3.39
N GLN A 191 -9.40 -15.88 -2.97
CA GLN A 191 -9.97 -14.57 -3.31
C GLN A 191 -9.19 -13.42 -2.67
N LEU A 192 -8.80 -13.62 -1.41
CA LEU A 192 -8.00 -12.66 -0.66
C LEU A 192 -6.60 -12.50 -1.28
N GLY A 193 -5.90 -13.61 -1.53
CA GLY A 193 -4.59 -13.61 -2.16
C GLY A 193 -4.60 -12.98 -3.56
N ALA A 194 -5.69 -13.16 -4.32
CA ALA A 194 -5.84 -12.55 -5.63
C ALA A 194 -6.05 -11.04 -5.60
N VAL A 195 -6.94 -10.53 -4.72
CA VAL A 195 -7.11 -9.07 -4.59
C VAL A 195 -5.84 -8.43 -4.05
N GLU A 196 -5.15 -9.09 -3.11
CA GLU A 196 -3.86 -8.66 -2.56
C GLU A 196 -2.81 -8.58 -3.66
N ALA A 197 -2.58 -9.66 -4.41
CA ALA A 197 -1.59 -9.68 -5.50
C ALA A 197 -1.83 -8.60 -6.56
N VAL A 198 -3.09 -8.39 -6.96
CA VAL A 198 -3.46 -7.32 -7.90
C VAL A 198 -3.17 -5.94 -7.28
N SER A 199 -3.60 -5.72 -6.04
CA SER A 199 -3.40 -4.43 -5.36
C SER A 199 -1.92 -4.08 -5.20
N LEU A 200 -1.09 -5.04 -4.79
CA LEU A 200 0.34 -4.86 -4.59
C LEU A 200 1.05 -4.63 -5.93
N ALA A 201 0.67 -5.35 -6.99
CA ALA A 201 1.28 -5.15 -8.30
C ALA A 201 0.97 -3.77 -8.89
N LEU A 202 -0.27 -3.29 -8.72
CA LEU A 202 -0.64 -1.93 -9.12
C LEU A 202 0.10 -0.90 -8.27
N LEU A 203 0.13 -1.07 -6.95
CA LEU A 203 0.78 -0.14 -6.05
C LEU A 203 2.29 -0.06 -6.32
N GLU A 204 2.97 -1.19 -6.54
CA GLU A 204 4.39 -1.27 -6.89
C GLU A 204 4.68 -0.59 -8.22
N ARG A 205 3.87 -0.87 -9.27
CA ARG A 205 3.95 -0.17 -10.56
C ARG A 205 3.82 1.35 -10.38
N HIS A 206 2.83 1.80 -9.60
CA HIS A 206 2.58 3.23 -9.45
C HIS A 206 3.62 3.95 -8.59
N LEU A 207 4.08 3.33 -7.50
CA LEU A 207 5.04 3.92 -6.57
C LEU A 207 6.48 3.84 -7.09
N LEU A 208 6.90 2.69 -7.62
CA LEU A 208 8.28 2.40 -8.00
C LEU A 208 8.52 2.50 -9.51
N GLY A 209 7.47 2.49 -10.33
CA GLY A 209 7.58 2.52 -11.79
C GLY A 209 8.02 1.18 -12.41
N VAL A 210 8.36 0.20 -11.57
CA VAL A 210 8.82 -1.13 -11.97
C VAL A 210 8.06 -2.19 -11.18
N LEU A 211 8.03 -3.40 -11.73
CA LEU A 211 7.44 -4.57 -11.08
C LEU A 211 8.50 -5.65 -11.03
N THR A 212 8.82 -6.13 -9.83
CA THR A 212 9.76 -7.25 -9.63
C THR A 212 9.23 -8.52 -10.31
N ASP A 213 10.15 -9.41 -10.72
CA ASP A 213 9.76 -10.66 -11.40
C ASP A 213 9.01 -11.62 -10.47
N ASP A 214 9.33 -11.59 -9.17
CA ASP A 214 8.58 -12.28 -8.13
C ASP A 214 7.14 -11.76 -8.05
N ARG A 215 6.94 -10.43 -8.07
CA ARG A 215 5.60 -9.83 -8.07
C ARG A 215 4.82 -10.16 -9.34
N LYS A 216 5.47 -10.16 -10.52
CA LYS A 216 4.84 -10.60 -11.78
C LYS A 216 4.38 -12.05 -11.69
N SER A 217 5.23 -12.92 -11.16
CA SER A 217 4.94 -14.36 -11.03
C SER A 217 3.79 -14.60 -10.05
N ALA A 218 3.81 -13.94 -8.90
CA ALA A 218 2.73 -13.98 -7.92
C ALA A 218 1.41 -13.46 -8.51
N LEU A 219 1.45 -12.36 -9.26
CA LEU A 219 0.28 -11.81 -9.95
C LEU A 219 -0.32 -12.81 -10.95
N ARG A 220 0.50 -13.43 -11.81
CA ARG A 220 0.03 -14.42 -12.79
C ARG A 220 -0.65 -15.59 -12.10
N GLN A 221 0.01 -16.15 -11.08
CA GLN A 221 -0.53 -17.30 -10.33
C GLN A 221 -1.87 -16.95 -9.68
N ALA A 222 -1.94 -15.81 -8.99
CA ALA A 222 -3.16 -15.41 -8.28
C ALA A 222 -4.33 -15.11 -9.22
N VAL A 223 -4.05 -14.52 -10.40
CA VAL A 223 -5.06 -14.32 -11.45
C VAL A 223 -5.54 -15.65 -12.03
N GLN A 224 -4.63 -16.60 -12.27
CA GLN A 224 -4.97 -17.93 -12.76
C GLN A 224 -5.90 -18.65 -11.76
N ASP A 225 -5.56 -18.63 -10.48
CA ASP A 225 -6.34 -19.27 -9.41
C ASP A 225 -7.71 -18.62 -9.25
N ALA A 226 -7.78 -17.29 -9.23
CA ALA A 226 -9.05 -16.56 -9.12
C ALA A 226 -9.98 -16.75 -10.32
N SER A 227 -9.43 -16.99 -11.51
CA SER A 227 -10.25 -17.26 -12.70
C SER A 227 -10.91 -18.63 -12.67
N SER A 228 -10.23 -19.60 -12.05
CA SER A 228 -10.59 -21.02 -11.97
C SER A 228 -11.43 -21.34 -10.73
N ALA A 229 -11.36 -20.50 -9.69
CA ALA A 229 -12.13 -20.67 -8.48
C ALA A 229 -13.65 -20.72 -8.80
N ILE A 230 -14.31 -21.77 -8.33
CA ILE A 230 -15.76 -21.85 -8.31
C ILE A 230 -16.24 -20.94 -7.19
N PHE A 231 -16.88 -19.83 -7.55
CA PHE A 231 -17.54 -18.96 -6.58
C PHE A 231 -18.89 -19.58 -6.27
N SER A 232 -18.93 -20.44 -5.25
CA SER A 232 -20.19 -20.91 -4.66
C SER A 232 -20.90 -19.68 -4.11
N GLY A 233 -22.03 -19.33 -4.73
CA GLY A 233 -22.89 -18.23 -4.30
C GLY A 233 -23.75 -18.60 -3.11
#